data_AF-A0AAP5HAV2-F1
#
_entry.id   AF-A0AAP5HAV2-F1
#
_cell.length_a   1.000
_cell.length_b   1.000
_cell.length_c   1.000
_cell.angle_alpha   90.00
_cell.angle_beta   90.00
_cell.angle_gamma   90.00
#
_symmetry.space_group_name_H-M   'P 1'
#
loop_
_entity.id
_entity.type
_entity.pdbx_description
1 polymer ?
#
loop_
_entity_poly.entity_id
_entity_poly.type
_entity_poly.pdbx_seq_one_letter_code
_entity_poly.pdbx_strand_id
1 'polypeptide(L)'
;MFELVKMRRARRLAHATLEPFLHRGASGSDGLQAGDWLHPQIIGFLATLVTLLAQRACGPMRDHTLAAVQSDVLNAVTGIGPELIGEEICLWSSRGDPAFTAGVVGAAAFLEAMSGIGETDGAETADATLILLWDEHVGHLLARSQGRL
;
A
#
# COMPACT_ATOMS: atom_id res chain seq x y z
N MET A 1 11.88 21.68 10.45
CA MET A 1 12.81 21.34 9.34
C MET A 1 12.95 19.83 9.16
N PHE A 2 13.12 19.04 10.23
CA PHE A 2 13.25 17.57 10.16
C PHE A 2 12.03 16.82 9.57
N GLU A 3 10.81 17.28 9.86
CA GLU A 3 9.58 16.59 9.38
C GLU A 3 9.44 16.62 7.85
N LEU A 4 9.79 17.72 7.19
CA LEU A 4 9.76 17.80 5.71
C LEU A 4 10.76 16.83 5.07
N VAL A 5 11.93 16.63 5.70
CA VAL A 5 12.93 15.68 5.21
C VAL A 5 12.45 14.25 5.41
N LYS A 6 11.88 13.93 6.59
CA LYS A 6 11.24 12.63 6.85
C LYS A 6 10.13 12.33 5.85
N MET A 7 9.24 13.29 5.61
CA MET A 7 8.14 13.18 4.65
C MET A 7 8.66 12.90 3.23
N ARG A 8 9.68 13.64 2.75
CA ARG A 8 10.29 13.39 1.43
C ARG A 8 10.92 12.00 1.34
N ARG A 9 11.65 11.58 2.38
CA ARG A 9 12.28 10.27 2.44
C ARG A 9 11.25 9.13 2.46
N ALA A 10 10.22 9.25 3.30
CA ALA A 10 9.15 8.28 3.42
C ALA A 10 8.39 8.11 2.10
N ARG A 11 7.98 9.21 1.44
CA ARG A 11 7.35 9.16 0.12
C ARG A 11 8.22 8.45 -0.91
N ARG A 12 9.49 8.85 -1.02
CA ARG A 12 10.43 8.23 -1.98
C ARG A 12 10.58 6.72 -1.75
N LEU A 13 10.69 6.29 -0.49
CA LEU A 13 10.80 4.87 -0.16
C LEU A 13 9.51 4.11 -0.49
N ALA A 14 8.36 4.66 -0.09
CA ALA A 14 7.07 4.02 -0.36
C ALA A 14 6.83 3.85 -1.86
N HIS A 15 7.10 4.87 -2.67
CA HIS A 15 7.03 4.76 -4.13
C HIS A 15 7.99 3.70 -4.66
N ALA A 16 9.27 3.75 -4.30
CA ALA A 16 10.26 2.77 -4.77
C ALA A 16 9.90 1.32 -4.36
N THR A 17 9.19 1.15 -3.23
CA THR A 17 8.74 -0.16 -2.77
C THR A 17 7.54 -0.65 -3.56
N LEU A 18 6.57 0.22 -3.88
CA LEU A 18 5.34 -0.15 -4.58
C LEU A 18 5.52 -0.28 -6.09
N GLU A 19 6.41 0.53 -6.68
CA GLU A 19 6.63 0.64 -8.13
C GLU A 19 6.74 -0.72 -8.84
N PRO A 20 7.55 -1.70 -8.38
CA PRO A 20 7.72 -2.98 -9.09
C PRO A 20 6.42 -3.79 -9.16
N PHE A 21 5.59 -3.71 -8.12
CA PHE A 21 4.33 -4.45 -8.03
C PHE A 21 3.22 -3.81 -8.86
N LEU A 22 3.22 -2.47 -8.90
CA LEU A 22 2.33 -1.72 -9.78
C LEU A 22 2.61 -2.06 -11.24
N HIS A 23 3.88 -2.06 -11.68
CA HIS A 23 4.26 -2.37 -13.06
C HIS A 23 3.98 -3.82 -13.46
N ARG A 24 4.12 -4.77 -12.52
CA ARG A 24 3.86 -6.20 -12.76
C ARG A 24 2.36 -6.49 -12.96
N GLY A 25 1.49 -5.85 -12.18
CA GLY A 25 0.03 -5.92 -12.39
C GLY A 25 -0.46 -5.05 -13.56
N ALA A 26 0.28 -3.98 -13.89
CA ALA A 26 -0.03 -2.97 -14.89
C ALA A 26 0.27 -3.36 -16.35
N SER A 27 0.61 -4.61 -16.65
CA SER A 27 0.58 -5.09 -18.05
C SER A 27 -0.82 -4.95 -18.69
N GLY A 28 -1.85 -4.58 -17.90
CA GLY A 28 -3.14 -4.02 -18.32
C GLY A 28 -3.60 -2.78 -17.54
N SER A 29 -2.69 -1.89 -17.11
CA SER A 29 -3.08 -0.60 -16.45
C SER A 29 -3.84 0.36 -17.37
N ASP A 30 -3.82 0.09 -18.68
CA ASP A 30 -4.66 0.72 -19.68
C ASP A 30 -6.12 0.28 -19.45
N GLY A 31 -6.76 0.84 -18.40
CA GLY A 31 -8.14 0.52 -18.03
C GLY A 31 -8.50 0.62 -16.55
N LEU A 32 -7.53 0.69 -15.62
CA LEU A 32 -7.85 0.84 -14.19
C LEU A 32 -8.46 2.22 -13.92
N GLN A 33 -9.66 2.24 -13.35
CA GLN A 33 -10.31 3.44 -12.87
C GLN A 33 -9.99 3.67 -11.40
N ALA A 34 -10.04 4.93 -10.94
CA ALA A 34 -9.82 5.26 -9.53
C ALA A 34 -10.75 4.45 -8.59
N GLY A 35 -11.97 4.13 -9.04
CA GLY A 35 -12.92 3.32 -8.28
C GLY A 35 -12.51 1.87 -8.05
N ASP A 36 -11.64 1.29 -8.89
CA ASP A 36 -11.16 -0.09 -8.73
C ASP A 36 -10.32 -0.26 -7.46
N TRP A 37 -9.65 0.82 -7.04
CA TRP A 37 -8.79 0.85 -5.87
C TRP A 37 -9.55 1.02 -4.55
N LEU A 38 -10.84 1.39 -4.58
CA LEU A 38 -11.66 1.66 -3.40
C LEU A 38 -12.11 0.39 -2.65
N HIS A 39 -11.65 -0.79 -3.05
CA HIS A 39 -11.94 -2.01 -2.30
C HIS A 39 -11.34 -1.92 -0.87
N PRO A 40 -12.10 -2.20 0.20
CA PRO A 40 -11.63 -2.00 1.59
C PRO A 40 -10.31 -2.70 1.90
N GLN A 41 -10.11 -3.92 1.40
CA GLN A 41 -8.86 -4.67 1.54
C GLN A 41 -7.65 -3.98 0.87
N ILE A 42 -7.83 -3.42 -0.33
CA ILE A 42 -6.77 -2.70 -1.04
C ILE A 42 -6.40 -1.44 -0.25
N ILE A 43 -7.40 -0.66 0.16
CA ILE A 43 -7.19 0.58 0.93
C ILE A 43 -6.50 0.27 2.27
N GLY A 44 -6.98 -0.74 3.01
CA GLY A 44 -6.38 -1.17 4.26
C GLY A 44 -4.93 -1.61 4.10
N PHE A 45 -4.65 -2.38 3.03
CA PHE A 45 -3.30 -2.83 2.71
C PHE A 45 -2.36 -1.65 2.38
N LEU A 46 -2.70 -0.83 1.39
CA LEU A 46 -1.82 0.24 0.93
C LEU A 46 -1.61 1.30 2.03
N ALA A 47 -2.66 1.72 2.73
CA ALA A 47 -2.56 2.72 3.79
C ALA A 47 -1.67 2.24 4.94
N THR A 48 -1.81 0.98 5.34
CA THR A 48 -1.00 0.37 6.40
C THR A 48 0.44 0.18 5.94
N LEU A 49 0.66 -0.33 4.73
CA LEU A 49 2.01 -0.56 4.21
C LEU A 49 2.80 0.76 4.11
N VAL A 50 2.18 1.82 3.59
CA VAL A 50 2.81 3.15 3.53
C VAL A 50 3.15 3.67 4.94
N THR A 51 2.25 3.46 5.91
CA THR A 51 2.50 3.82 7.31
C THR A 51 3.71 3.09 7.88
N LEU A 52 3.74 1.78 7.71
CA LEU A 52 4.81 0.92 8.22
C LEU A 52 6.16 1.25 7.58
N LEU A 53 6.19 1.47 6.26
CA LEU A 53 7.40 1.88 5.54
C LEU A 53 7.91 3.25 6.02
N ALA A 54 7.01 4.21 6.20
CA ALA A 54 7.37 5.55 6.70
C ALA A 54 7.97 5.47 8.11
N GLN A 55 7.32 4.74 9.01
CA GLN A 55 7.77 4.56 10.40
C GLN A 55 9.10 3.79 10.48
N ARG A 56 9.28 2.74 9.68
CA ARG A 56 10.54 1.99 9.61
C ARG A 56 11.70 2.87 9.14
N ALA A 57 11.47 3.73 8.16
CA ALA A 57 12.52 4.55 7.56
C ALA A 57 12.88 5.81 8.36
N CYS A 58 11.90 6.39 9.05
CA CYS A 58 12.01 7.72 9.66
C CYS A 58 11.76 7.74 11.18
N GLY A 59 11.47 6.58 11.78
CA GLY A 59 11.02 6.47 13.17
C GLY A 59 9.62 7.06 13.36
N PRO A 60 9.22 7.36 14.61
CA PRO A 60 7.96 8.01 14.90
C PRO A 60 7.81 9.34 14.12
N MET A 61 6.61 9.53 13.58
CA MET A 61 6.19 10.71 12.82
C MET A 61 4.95 11.29 13.48
N ARG A 62 4.75 12.60 13.33
CA ARG A 62 3.51 13.24 13.78
C ARG A 62 2.35 12.81 12.87
N ASP A 63 1.15 12.72 13.41
CA ASP A 63 -0.03 12.25 12.70
C ASP A 63 -0.27 13.01 11.37
N HIS A 64 -0.16 14.33 11.37
CA HIS A 64 -0.31 15.14 10.15
C HIS A 64 0.80 14.88 9.12
N THR A 65 2.03 14.59 9.57
CA THR A 65 3.13 14.24 8.65
C THR A 65 2.87 12.87 8.03
N LEU A 66 2.39 11.91 8.82
CA LEU A 66 2.06 10.57 8.35
C LEU A 66 0.87 10.59 7.39
N ALA A 67 -0.19 11.30 7.74
CA ALA A 67 -1.35 11.51 6.89
C ALA A 67 -0.96 12.12 5.54
N ALA A 68 -0.09 13.14 5.53
CA ALA A 68 0.41 13.73 4.29
C ALA A 68 1.19 12.72 3.42
N VAL A 69 2.01 11.85 4.03
CA VAL A 69 2.69 10.78 3.29
C VAL A 69 1.69 9.78 2.71
N GLN A 70 0.71 9.34 3.49
CA GLN A 70 -0.33 8.41 3.02
C GLN A 70 -1.14 9.02 1.88
N SER A 71 -1.66 10.23 2.06
CA SER A 71 -2.44 10.96 1.05
C SER A 71 -1.67 11.12 -0.25
N ASP A 72 -0.41 11.57 -0.20
CA ASP A 72 0.42 11.76 -1.39
C ASP A 72 0.69 10.44 -2.12
N VAL A 73 1.13 9.41 -1.39
CA VAL A 73 1.51 8.13 -2.00
C VAL A 73 0.27 7.45 -2.58
N LEU A 74 -0.83 7.39 -1.83
CA LEU A 74 -2.04 6.71 -2.29
C LEU A 74 -2.70 7.47 -3.45
N ASN A 75 -2.68 8.80 -3.45
CA ASN A 75 -3.15 9.58 -4.59
C ASN A 75 -2.34 9.26 -5.86
N ALA A 76 -1.02 9.23 -5.76
CA ALA A 76 -0.15 8.90 -6.89
C ALA A 76 -0.30 7.45 -7.38
N VAL A 77 -0.63 6.51 -6.49
CA VAL A 77 -0.85 5.09 -6.85
C VAL A 77 -2.23 4.86 -7.48
N THR A 78 -3.27 5.48 -6.91
CA THR A 78 -4.68 5.13 -7.22
C THR A 78 -5.39 6.16 -8.10
N GLY A 79 -4.85 7.38 -8.19
CA GLY A 79 -5.54 8.53 -8.78
C GLY A 79 -6.70 9.08 -7.93
N ILE A 80 -7.00 8.47 -6.78
CA ILE A 80 -8.07 8.92 -5.88
C ILE A 80 -7.63 10.18 -5.13
N GLY A 81 -8.50 11.18 -5.04
CA GLY A 81 -8.24 12.40 -4.28
C GLY A 81 -7.96 12.13 -2.79
N PRO A 82 -7.04 12.88 -2.16
CA PRO A 82 -6.58 12.59 -0.80
C PRO A 82 -7.69 12.67 0.26
N GLU A 83 -8.72 13.49 0.05
CA GLU A 83 -9.87 13.62 0.95
C GLU A 83 -10.69 12.32 0.97
N LEU A 84 -10.99 11.77 -0.20
CA LEU A 84 -11.79 10.54 -0.33
C LEU A 84 -11.07 9.33 0.27
N ILE A 85 -9.75 9.22 0.07
CA ILE A 85 -8.96 8.14 0.67
C ILE A 85 -9.01 8.19 2.20
N GLY A 86 -8.86 9.39 2.77
CA GLY A 86 -8.91 9.58 4.23
C GLY A 86 -10.28 9.22 4.81
N GLU A 87 -11.36 9.62 4.12
CA GLU A 87 -12.74 9.29 4.52
C GLU A 87 -12.98 7.78 4.51
N GLU A 88 -12.58 7.08 3.45
CA GLU A 88 -12.74 5.62 3.33
C GLU A 88 -11.95 4.87 4.41
N ILE A 89 -10.71 5.28 4.69
CA ILE A 89 -9.90 4.69 5.78
C ILE A 89 -10.64 4.84 7.11
N CYS A 90 -11.15 6.04 7.42
CA CYS A 90 -11.88 6.28 8.67
C CYS A 90 -13.18 5.48 8.73
N LEU A 91 -13.92 5.41 7.63
CA LEU A 91 -15.17 4.67 7.51
C LEU A 91 -14.97 3.18 7.78
N TRP A 92 -14.05 2.53 7.08
CA TRP A 92 -13.83 1.09 7.19
C TRP A 92 -13.20 0.69 8.51
N SER A 93 -12.25 1.50 9.01
CA SER A 93 -11.65 1.31 10.32
C SER A 93 -12.69 1.41 11.45
N SER A 94 -13.54 2.45 11.44
CA SER A 94 -14.56 2.64 12.48
C SER A 94 -15.64 1.56 12.49
N ARG A 95 -15.91 0.94 11.34
CA ARG A 95 -16.85 -0.18 11.21
C ARG A 95 -16.24 -1.53 11.59
N GLY A 96 -14.93 -1.59 11.80
CA GLY A 96 -14.21 -2.86 11.98
C GLY A 96 -14.40 -3.78 10.77
N ASP A 97 -14.37 -3.21 9.56
CA ASP A 97 -14.64 -3.97 8.34
C ASP A 97 -13.64 -5.14 8.19
N PRO A 98 -14.10 -6.39 7.99
CA PRO A 98 -13.21 -7.55 7.91
C PRO A 98 -12.27 -7.51 6.71
N ALA A 99 -12.70 -6.99 5.56
CA ALA A 99 -11.87 -6.93 4.37
C ALA A 99 -10.77 -5.86 4.55
N PHE A 100 -11.12 -4.70 5.11
CA PHE A 100 -10.14 -3.70 5.52
C PHE A 100 -9.12 -4.27 6.51
N THR A 101 -9.59 -4.98 7.54
CA THR A 101 -8.74 -5.65 8.53
C THR A 101 -7.79 -6.66 7.89
N ALA A 102 -8.28 -7.46 6.92
CA ALA A 102 -7.45 -8.39 6.16
C ALA A 102 -6.34 -7.66 5.40
N GLY A 103 -6.65 -6.51 4.80
CA GLY A 103 -5.64 -5.64 4.17
C GLY A 103 -4.58 -5.16 5.14
N VAL A 104 -4.99 -4.66 6.32
CA VAL A 104 -4.08 -4.21 7.39
C VAL A 104 -3.12 -5.33 7.81
N VAL A 105 -3.62 -6.54 8.04
CA VAL A 105 -2.80 -7.71 8.42
C VAL A 105 -1.86 -8.11 7.27
N GLY A 106 -2.37 -8.13 6.04
CA GLY A 106 -1.58 -8.43 4.85
C GLY A 106 -0.39 -7.48 4.68
N ALA A 107 -0.58 -6.19 4.95
CA ALA A 107 0.49 -5.19 4.87
C ALA A 107 1.61 -5.44 5.90
N ALA A 108 1.25 -5.90 7.10
CA ALA A 108 2.23 -6.28 8.11
C ALA A 108 3.04 -7.52 7.67
N ALA A 109 2.37 -8.56 7.16
CA ALA A 109 3.02 -9.75 6.62
C ALA A 109 3.95 -9.42 5.43
N PHE A 110 3.52 -8.50 4.56
CA PHE A 110 4.32 -8.03 3.43
C PHE A 110 5.59 -7.32 3.89
N LEU A 111 5.51 -6.44 4.90
CA LEU A 111 6.69 -5.78 5.48
C LEU A 111 7.65 -6.78 6.14
N GLU A 112 7.11 -7.79 6.83
CA GLU A 112 7.91 -8.84 7.44
C GLU A 112 8.68 -9.64 6.39
N ALA A 113 8.00 -10.08 5.31
CA ALA A 113 8.63 -10.76 4.19
C ALA A 113 9.73 -9.91 3.52
N MET A 114 9.53 -8.59 3.37
CA MET A 114 10.57 -7.69 2.86
C MET A 114 11.81 -7.63 3.76
N SER A 115 11.64 -7.81 5.07
CA SER A 115 12.75 -7.76 6.04
C SER A 115 13.63 -9.02 5.95
N GLY A 116 13.03 -10.17 5.63
CA GLY A 116 13.74 -11.45 5.50
C GLY A 116 14.67 -11.54 4.29
N ILE A 117 14.53 -10.65 3.29
CA ILE A 117 15.37 -10.62 2.07
C ILE A 117 16.85 -10.36 2.38
N GLY A 118 17.14 -9.61 3.46
CA GLY A 118 18.51 -9.23 3.81
C GLY A 118 19.31 -10.27 4.59
N GLU A 119 18.66 -11.30 5.14
CA GLU A 119 19.26 -12.23 6.11
C GLU A 119 19.52 -13.65 5.56
N THR A 120 19.07 -13.96 4.34
CA THR A 120 19.14 -15.33 3.80
C THR A 120 19.52 -15.36 2.31
N ASP A 121 20.26 -16.40 1.90
CA ASP A 121 20.66 -16.74 0.52
C ASP A 121 19.46 -17.09 -0.41
N GLY A 122 18.24 -16.74 0.01
CA GLY A 122 16.95 -17.13 -0.57
C GLY A 122 16.17 -15.98 -1.23
N ALA A 123 16.88 -14.99 -1.79
CA ALA A 123 16.27 -13.79 -2.39
C ALA A 123 15.14 -14.11 -3.40
N GLU A 124 15.26 -15.19 -4.18
CA GLU A 124 14.23 -15.64 -5.13
C GLU A 124 12.94 -16.09 -4.43
N THR A 125 13.03 -16.78 -3.29
CA THR A 125 11.85 -17.25 -2.53
C THR A 125 11.13 -16.10 -1.83
N ALA A 126 11.87 -15.09 -1.39
CA ALA A 126 11.30 -13.91 -0.78
C ALA A 126 10.62 -13.01 -1.83
N ASP A 127 11.17 -12.88 -3.04
CA ASP A 127 10.48 -12.19 -4.15
C ASP A 127 9.17 -12.90 -4.52
N ALA A 128 9.16 -14.24 -4.59
CA ALA A 128 7.94 -15.01 -4.83
C ALA A 128 6.88 -14.80 -3.74
N THR A 129 7.28 -14.75 -2.47
CA THR A 129 6.36 -14.50 -1.34
C THR A 129 5.74 -13.11 -1.41
N LEU A 130 6.52 -12.09 -1.76
CA LEU A 130 6.00 -10.72 -1.93
C LEU A 130 5.02 -10.63 -3.09
N ILE A 131 5.28 -11.32 -4.20
CA ILE A 131 4.34 -11.38 -5.33
C ILE A 131 3.02 -12.01 -4.90
N LEU A 132 3.07 -13.12 -4.15
CA LEU A 132 1.86 -13.80 -3.66
C LEU A 132 1.03 -12.90 -2.73
N LEU A 133 1.69 -12.27 -1.76
CA LEU A 133 1.01 -11.34 -0.83
C LEU A 133 0.43 -10.13 -1.56
N TRP A 134 1.13 -9.60 -2.56
CA TRP A 134 0.61 -8.52 -3.39
C TRP A 134 -0.63 -8.97 -4.19
N ASP A 135 -0.59 -10.15 -4.81
CA ASP A 135 -1.71 -10.66 -5.58
C ASP A 135 -2.94 -10.95 -4.70
N GLU A 136 -2.71 -11.51 -3.51
CA GLU A 136 -3.74 -11.79 -2.49
C GLU A 136 -4.45 -10.53 -1.97
N HIS A 137 -3.73 -9.42 -1.82
CA HIS A 137 -4.31 -8.21 -1.23
C HIS A 137 -4.64 -7.10 -2.23
N VAL A 138 -4.12 -7.18 -3.46
CA VAL A 138 -4.26 -6.14 -4.48
C VAL A 138 -4.57 -6.74 -5.85
N GLY A 139 -3.68 -7.59 -6.38
CA GLY A 139 -3.72 -8.03 -7.78
C GLY A 139 -5.03 -8.69 -8.19
N HIS A 140 -5.47 -9.72 -7.47
CA HIS A 140 -6.70 -10.43 -7.83
C HIS A 140 -7.96 -9.57 -7.66
N LEU A 141 -7.94 -8.59 -6.75
CA LEU A 141 -9.08 -7.71 -6.49
C LEU A 141 -9.28 -6.71 -7.62
N LEU A 142 -8.17 -6.13 -8.10
CA LEU A 142 -8.17 -5.28 -9.29
C LEU A 142 -8.58 -6.07 -10.54
N ALA A 143 -8.10 -7.31 -10.71
CA ALA A 143 -8.53 -8.16 -11.83
C ALA A 143 -10.04 -8.46 -11.79
N ARG A 144 -10.60 -8.69 -10.59
CA ARG A 144 -12.04 -8.92 -10.40
C ARG A 144 -12.89 -7.67 -10.65
N SER A 145 -12.37 -6.48 -10.40
CA SER A 145 -13.13 -5.24 -10.65
C SER A 145 -13.19 -4.93 -12.16
N GLN A 146 -12.11 -5.21 -12.89
CA GLN A 146 -12.05 -5.10 -14.35
C GLN A 146 -12.91 -6.16 -15.08
N GLY A 147 -13.02 -7.37 -14.52
CA GLY A 147 -13.81 -8.47 -15.09
C GLY A 147 -15.34 -8.33 -14.98
N ARG A 148 -15.87 -7.14 -14.63
CA ARG A 148 -17.30 -6.85 -14.64
C ARG A 148 -17.77 -6.42 -16.04
N LEU A 149 -17.91 -7.39 -16.94
CA LEU A 149 -18.82 -7.34 -18.11
C LEU A 149 -19.49 -8.70 -18.30
#